data_AF-A0A0Q4L6D6-F1
#
_entry.id   AF-A0A0Q4L6D6-F1
#
_cell.length_a   1.000
_cell.length_b   1.000
_cell.length_c   1.000
_cell.angle_alpha   90.00
_cell.angle_beta   90.00
_cell.angle_gamma   90.00
#
_symmetry.space_group_name_H-M   'P 1'
#
loop_
_entity.id
_entity.type
_entity.pdbx_description
1 polymer ?
#
loop_
_entity_poly.entity_id
_entity_poly.type
_entity_poly.pdbx_seq_one_letter_code
_entity_poly.pdbx_strand_id
1 'polypeptide(L)'
;MCQTWNMITLRFEHHALLHRGWELARGFALQCLATERDTPVVAAMHVPQVAGRKLKPHVHLIASSRRILGSNCADFVTDLLGADAKTNAAKLWSDWCAAHA
;
A
#
# COMPACT_ATOMS: atom_id res chain seq x y z
N MET A 1 -21.02 -1.69 -8.14
CA MET A 1 -20.34 -2.63 -7.23
C MET A 1 -19.69 -1.83 -6.13
N CYS A 2 -19.93 -2.15 -4.85
CA CYS A 2 -19.25 -1.52 -3.73
C CYS A 2 -17.89 -2.22 -3.56
N GLN A 3 -16.79 -1.56 -3.92
CA GLN A 3 -15.44 -2.04 -3.58
C GLN A 3 -15.31 -2.06 -2.06
N THR A 4 -14.98 -3.23 -1.50
CA THR A 4 -14.81 -3.44 -0.05
C THR A 4 -13.34 -3.39 0.38
N TRP A 5 -12.43 -3.62 -0.57
CA TRP A 5 -10.98 -3.59 -0.38
C TRP A 5 -10.30 -2.96 -1.60
N ASN A 6 -9.22 -2.23 -1.36
CA ASN A 6 -8.32 -1.73 -2.40
C ASN A 6 -6.96 -2.44 -2.29
N MET A 7 -6.47 -2.97 -3.41
CA MET A 7 -5.17 -3.62 -3.50
C MET A 7 -4.17 -2.71 -4.22
N ILE A 8 -3.15 -2.25 -3.50
CA ILE A 8 -2.07 -1.42 -4.02
C ILE A 8 -0.83 -2.32 -4.19
N THR A 9 -0.17 -2.24 -5.35
CA THR A 9 1.09 -2.96 -5.60
C THR A 9 2.25 -1.98 -5.65
N LEU A 10 3.12 -2.07 -4.65
CA LEU A 10 4.30 -1.22 -4.52
C LEU A 10 5.51 -1.88 -5.17
N ARG A 11 6.23 -1.12 -5.99
CA ARG A 11 7.46 -1.56 -6.65
C ARG A 11 8.60 -0.66 -6.21
N PHE A 12 9.78 -1.24 -6.11
CA PHE A 12 10.98 -0.57 -5.64
C PHE A 12 11.89 -0.26 -6.82
N GLU A 13 12.64 0.82 -6.75
CA GLU A 13 13.66 1.11 -7.76
C GLU A 13 14.89 0.19 -7.55
N HIS A 14 15.37 0.13 -6.29
CA HIS A 14 16.50 -0.70 -5.88
C HIS A 14 16.04 -2.05 -5.31
N HIS A 15 16.01 -3.06 -6.18
CA HIS A 15 15.56 -4.41 -5.82
C HIS A 15 16.59 -5.22 -5.03
N ALA A 16 17.83 -4.75 -4.94
CA ALA A 16 18.94 -5.48 -4.31
C ALA A 16 18.83 -5.52 -2.77
N LEU A 17 18.06 -4.61 -2.15
CA LEU A 17 17.90 -4.52 -0.70
C LEU A 17 16.44 -4.76 -0.31
N LEU A 18 16.04 -6.04 -0.22
CA LEU A 18 14.68 -6.45 0.14
C LEU A 18 14.19 -5.79 1.43
N HIS A 19 15.05 -5.71 2.44
CA HIS A 19 14.71 -5.09 3.72
C HIS A 19 14.39 -3.60 3.57
N ARG A 20 15.18 -2.85 2.79
CA ARG A 20 14.90 -1.44 2.52
C ARG A 20 13.54 -1.26 1.85
N GLY A 21 13.26 -2.06 0.82
CA GLY A 21 11.97 -2.03 0.14
C GLY A 21 10.80 -2.33 1.09
N TRP A 22 10.97 -3.34 1.96
CA TRP A 22 9.99 -3.67 2.98
C TRP A 22 9.75 -2.54 3.98
N GLU A 23 10.80 -1.95 4.54
CA GLU A 23 10.66 -0.85 5.50
C GLU A 23 10.05 0.40 4.87
N LEU A 24 10.39 0.70 3.62
CA LEU A 24 9.79 1.81 2.87
C LEU A 24 8.29 1.60 2.65
N ALA A 25 7.89 0.38 2.26
CA ALA A 25 6.48 0.02 2.09
C ALA A 25 5.71 -0.02 3.43
N ARG A 26 6.34 -0.52 4.50
CA ARG A 26 5.76 -0.57 5.85
C ARG A 26 5.55 0.84 6.41
N GLY A 27 6.51 1.74 6.22
CA GLY A 27 6.39 3.15 6.59
C GLY A 27 5.26 3.84 5.84
N PHE A 28 5.16 3.64 4.52
CA PHE A 28 4.05 4.16 3.72
C PHE A 28 2.69 3.64 4.20
N ALA A 29 2.58 2.33 4.43
CA ALA A 29 1.33 1.73 4.91
C ALA A 29 0.93 2.28 6.29
N LEU A 30 1.89 2.47 7.20
CA LEU A 30 1.63 3.02 8.53
C LEU A 30 1.24 4.50 8.45
N GLN A 31 2.06 5.33 7.82
CA GLN A 31 1.88 6.78 7.83
C GLN A 31 0.67 7.18 6.97
N CYS A 32 0.74 6.87 5.67
CA CYS A 32 -0.21 7.40 4.69
C CYS A 32 -1.57 6.71 4.76
N LEU A 33 -1.63 5.44 5.17
CA LEU A 33 -2.88 4.67 5.15
C LEU A 33 -3.45 4.48 6.56
N ALA A 34 -2.68 3.86 7.46
CA ALA A 34 -3.18 3.55 8.80
C ALA A 34 -3.40 4.80 9.67
N THR A 35 -2.45 5.75 9.66
CA THR A 35 -2.50 6.93 10.52
C THR A 35 -3.27 8.09 9.87
N GLU A 36 -2.89 8.52 8.66
CA GLU A 36 -3.50 9.70 8.02
C GLU A 36 -4.94 9.46 7.53
N ARG A 37 -5.28 8.19 7.23
CA ARG A 37 -6.59 7.82 6.67
C ARG A 37 -7.38 6.89 7.58
N ASP A 38 -6.91 6.61 8.80
CA ASP A 38 -7.54 5.66 9.73
C ASP A 38 -7.87 4.31 9.07
N THR A 39 -7.06 3.87 8.12
CA THR A 39 -7.40 2.73 7.25
C THR A 39 -6.56 1.51 7.62
N PRO A 40 -7.17 0.40 8.05
CA PRO A 40 -6.42 -0.82 8.32
C PRO A 40 -5.86 -1.37 7.01
N VAL A 41 -4.59 -1.77 7.07
CA VAL A 41 -3.84 -2.28 5.91
C VAL A 41 -3.12 -3.56 6.28
N VAL A 42 -3.28 -4.58 5.44
CA VAL A 42 -2.44 -5.77 5.46
C VAL A 42 -1.33 -5.59 4.43
N ALA A 43 -0.08 -5.69 4.87
CA ALA A 43 1.09 -5.64 4.00
C ALA A 43 1.69 -7.04 3.80
N ALA A 44 1.91 -7.42 2.54
CA ALA A 44 2.50 -8.71 2.17
C ALA A 44 3.69 -8.50 1.23
N MET A 45 4.89 -8.85 1.69
CA MET A 45 6.10 -8.86 0.87
C MET A 45 6.14 -10.11 -0.01
N HIS A 46 6.17 -9.91 -1.32
CA HIS A 46 6.25 -10.97 -2.29
C HIS A 46 7.67 -11.03 -2.88
N VAL A 47 8.31 -12.20 -2.75
CA VAL A 47 9.65 -12.47 -3.31
C VAL A 47 9.57 -13.67 -4.27
N PRO A 48 9.05 -13.47 -5.50
CA PRO A 48 8.74 -14.57 -6.42
C PRO A 48 9.95 -15.44 -6.82
N GLN A 49 11.16 -14.90 -6.72
CA GLN A 49 12.39 -15.60 -7.09
C GLN A 49 12.69 -16.80 -6.20
N VAL A 50 12.21 -16.80 -4.95
CA VAL A 50 12.32 -17.97 -4.04
C VAL A 50 11.59 -19.17 -4.63
N ALA A 51 10.51 -18.94 -5.38
CA ALA A 51 9.75 -19.96 -6.10
C ALA A 51 10.19 -20.12 -7.58
N GLY A 52 11.37 -19.64 -7.96
CA GLY A 52 11.91 -19.77 -9.32
C GLY A 52 11.27 -18.86 -10.37
N ARG A 53 10.42 -17.89 -9.99
CA ARG A 53 9.80 -16.95 -10.94
C ARG A 53 10.71 -15.75 -11.20
N LYS A 54 10.76 -15.26 -12.45
CA LYS A 54 11.59 -14.11 -12.87
C LYS A 54 11.00 -12.73 -12.53
N LEU A 55 9.94 -12.68 -11.71
CA LEU A 55 9.31 -11.42 -11.33
C LEU A 55 10.11 -10.74 -10.22
N LYS A 56 10.15 -9.40 -10.27
CA LYS A 56 10.85 -8.60 -9.25
C LYS A 56 10.09 -8.63 -7.91
N PRO A 57 10.79 -8.48 -6.76
CA PRO A 57 10.13 -8.40 -5.46
C PRO A 57 9.23 -7.16 -5.39
N HIS A 58 8.10 -7.27 -4.70
CA HIS A 58 7.11 -6.20 -4.58
C HIS A 58 6.28 -6.41 -3.31
N VAL A 59 5.58 -5.37 -2.86
CA VAL A 59 4.65 -5.46 -1.72
C VAL A 59 3.22 -5.26 -2.22
N HIS A 60 2.32 -6.12 -1.76
CA HIS A 60 0.89 -5.88 -1.84
C HIS A 60 0.41 -5.25 -0.55
N LEU A 61 -0.33 -4.15 -0.66
CA LEU A 61 -1.09 -3.56 0.42
C LEU A 61 -2.56 -3.78 0.16
N ILE A 62 -3.25 -4.43 1.09
CA ILE A 62 -4.68 -4.65 1.06
C ILE A 62 -5.29 -3.71 2.09
N ALA A 63 -5.79 -2.57 1.62
CA ALA A 63 -6.38 -1.52 2.44
C ALA A 63 -7.90 -1.67 2.46
N SER A 64 -8.49 -1.51 3.65
CA SER A 64 -9.94 -1.43 3.78
C SER A 64 -10.50 -0.24 3.01
N SER A 65 -11.65 -0.40 2.38
CA SER A 65 -12.39 0.72 1.79
C SER A 65 -13.06 1.61 2.85
N ARG A 66 -13.04 1.19 4.12
CA ARG A 66 -13.65 1.87 5.27
C ARG A 66 -12.57 2.28 6.27
N ARG A 67 -12.74 3.46 6.84
CA ARG A 67 -11.98 3.93 8.01
C ARG A 67 -12.35 3.11 9.24
N ILE A 68 -11.46 3.05 10.22
CA ILE A 68 -11.71 2.47 11.54
C ILE A 68 -11.64 3.59 12.58
N LEU A 69 -12.73 3.80 13.31
CA LEU A 69 -12.78 4.73 14.44
C LEU A 69 -13.04 3.94 15.71
N GLY A 70 -12.05 3.90 16.59
CA GLY A 70 -12.07 3.00 17.76
C GLY A 70 -12.11 1.54 17.31
N SER A 71 -13.19 0.83 17.63
CA SER A 71 -13.40 -0.58 17.26
C SER A 71 -14.38 -0.78 16.09
N ASN A 72 -14.82 0.30 15.43
CA ASN A 72 -15.91 0.26 14.45
C ASN A 72 -15.47 0.69 13.06
N CYS A 73 -16.11 0.11 12.04
CA CYS A 73 -16.00 0.58 10.66
C CYS A 73 -16.80 1.88 10.49
N ALA A 74 -16.13 2.96 10.13
CA ALA A 74 -16.69 4.29 9.92
C ALA A 74 -16.93 4.56 8.42
N ASP A 75 -16.72 5.79 7.96
CA ASP A 75 -16.97 6.21 6.58
C ASP A 75 -16.01 5.56 5.56
N PHE A 76 -16.36 5.69 4.28
CA PHE A 76 -15.49 5.25 3.19
C PHE A 76 -14.27 6.16 3.01
N VAL A 77 -13.16 5.55 2.61
CA VAL A 77 -11.91 6.24 2.24
C VAL A 77 -12.05 6.71 0.79
N THR A 78 -12.54 7.91 0.56
CA THR A 78 -13.03 8.33 -0.77
C THR A 78 -11.91 8.62 -1.78
N ASP A 79 -10.72 9.00 -1.34
CA ASP A 79 -9.59 9.32 -2.21
C ASP A 79 -8.91 8.07 -2.79
N LEU A 80 -9.10 6.91 -2.15
CA LEU A 80 -8.61 5.61 -2.58
C LEU A 80 -9.72 4.69 -3.12
N LEU A 81 -10.85 5.26 -3.54
CA LEU A 81 -11.97 4.54 -4.16
C LEU A 81 -12.37 5.14 -5.51
N GLY A 82 -13.03 4.32 -6.33
CA GLY A 82 -13.53 4.75 -7.64
C GLY A 82 -12.46 4.78 -8.73
N ALA A 83 -12.75 5.48 -9.83
CA ALA A 83 -11.95 5.46 -11.05
C ALA A 83 -10.52 5.98 -10.83
N ASP A 84 -10.35 6.97 -9.95
CA ASP A 84 -9.07 7.65 -9.72
C ASP A 84 -8.22 7.00 -8.62
N ALA A 85 -8.75 6.00 -7.91
CA ALA A 85 -8.10 5.35 -6.77
C ALA A 85 -6.67 4.88 -7.09
N LYS A 86 -6.48 4.27 -8.25
CA LYS A 86 -5.18 3.76 -8.69
C LYS A 86 -4.19 4.90 -8.92
N THR A 87 -4.64 5.99 -9.53
CA THR A 87 -3.81 7.17 -9.82
C THR A 87 -3.42 7.87 -8.53
N ASN A 88 -4.37 8.05 -7.62
CA ASN A 88 -4.12 8.66 -6.31
C ASN A 88 -3.13 7.83 -5.47
N ALA A 89 -3.33 6.50 -5.41
CA ALA A 89 -2.41 5.60 -4.71
C ALA A 89 -1.00 5.64 -5.32
N ALA A 90 -0.88 5.69 -6.65
CA ALA A 90 0.41 5.79 -7.33
C ALA A 90 1.10 7.13 -7.03
N LYS A 91 0.35 8.23 -6.99
CA LYS A 91 0.89 9.55 -6.64
C LYS A 91 1.39 9.56 -5.19
N LEU A 92 0.58 9.08 -4.24
CA LEU A 92 0.97 9.01 -2.83
C LEU A 92 2.24 8.19 -2.63
N TRP A 93 2.36 7.06 -3.32
CA TRP A 93 3.57 6.25 -3.28
C TRP A 93 4.79 6.97 -3.86
N SER A 94 4.62 7.68 -4.99
CA SER A 94 5.68 8.46 -5.61
C SER A 94 6.17 9.58 -4.69
N ASP A 95 5.24 10.34 -4.09
CA ASP A 95 5.56 11.42 -3.16
C ASP A 95 6.29 10.86 -1.93
N TRP A 96 5.83 9.73 -1.39
CA TRP A 96 6.48 9.04 -0.28
C TRP A 96 7.91 8.60 -0.60
N CYS A 97 8.12 8.00 -1.77
CA CYS A 97 9.46 7.61 -2.22
C CYS A 97 10.37 8.83 -2.31
N ALA A 98 9.92 9.93 -2.91
CA ALA A 98 10.72 11.15 -3.06
C ALA A 98 11.14 11.75 -1.71
N ALA A 99 10.28 11.66 -0.68
CA ALA A 99 10.58 12.16 0.65
C ALA A 99 11.53 11.26 1.47
N HIS A 100 11.71 9.99 1.08
CA HIS A 100 12.45 8.98 1.85
C HIS A 100 13.49 8.22 0.99
N ALA A 101 13.88 8.80 -0.15
CA ALA A 101 14.85 8.24 -1.11
C ALA A 101 16.29 8.40 -0.63
#